data_AF-A0A8S0XLP9-F1
#
_entry.id   AF-A0A8S0XLP9-F1
#
_cell.length_a   1.000
_cell.length_b   1.000
_cell.length_c   1.000
_cell.angle_alpha   90.00
_cell.angle_beta   90.00
_cell.angle_gamma   90.00
#
_symmetry.space_group_name_H-M   'P 1'
#
loop_
_entity.id
_entity.type
_entity.pdbx_description
1 polymer ?
#
loop_
_entity_poly.entity_id
_entity_poly.type
_entity_poly.pdbx_seq_one_letter_code
_entity_poly.pdbx_strand_id
1 'polypeptide(L)'
;MILDVTDESHGNTNGVGMADVTTRKLFDKIDFISMYTNCFTSTEIEPAKIPMVARNTEDAVRIAVKLCNGIKSKQHKIVWIKNTMELGKILVSEPLLPEVEKNPKLEILTGTKEIEFKKGEPVDIWR
;
A
#
# COMPACT_ATOMS: atom_id res chain seq x y z
N MET A 1 2.42 -3.48 2.02
CA MET A 1 0.94 -3.59 1.94
C MET A 1 0.49 -3.27 0.52
N ILE A 2 -0.62 -3.87 0.06
CA ILE A 2 -1.31 -3.47 -1.17
C ILE A 2 -2.81 -3.38 -0.86
N LEU A 3 -3.42 -2.23 -1.14
CA LEU A 3 -4.73 -1.88 -0.57
C LEU A 3 -5.90 -2.04 -1.55
N ASP A 4 -5.65 -1.97 -2.86
CA ASP A 4 -6.65 -2.12 -3.90
C ASP A 4 -5.97 -2.47 -5.23
N VAL A 5 -6.78 -2.83 -6.22
CA VAL A 5 -6.39 -2.98 -7.61
C VAL A 5 -7.34 -2.16 -8.49
N THR A 6 -6.80 -1.55 -9.54
CA THR A 6 -7.59 -0.75 -10.47
C THR A 6 -8.33 -1.65 -11.46
N ASP A 7 -9.39 -1.12 -12.06
CA ASP A 7 -10.22 -1.89 -12.99
C ASP A 7 -9.45 -2.26 -14.27
N GLU A 8 -8.47 -1.45 -14.68
CA GLU A 8 -7.58 -1.69 -15.82
C GLU A 8 -6.68 -2.92 -15.61
N SER A 9 -6.50 -3.37 -14.37
CA SER A 9 -5.75 -4.61 -14.10
C SER A 9 -6.62 -5.85 -14.33
N HIS A 10 -7.91 -5.69 -14.59
CA HIS A 10 -8.88 -6.77 -14.81
C HIS A 10 -8.88 -7.82 -13.68
N GLY A 11 -8.65 -7.38 -12.43
CA GLY A 11 -8.57 -8.26 -11.27
C GLY A 11 -7.28 -9.08 -11.17
N ASN A 12 -6.32 -8.91 -12.09
CA ASN A 12 -5.03 -9.57 -11.99
C ASN A 12 -4.17 -8.91 -10.91
N THR A 13 -4.08 -9.55 -9.76
CA THR A 13 -3.31 -9.08 -8.60
C THR A 13 -2.00 -9.84 -8.39
N ASN A 14 -1.42 -10.39 -9.47
CA ASN A 14 -0.13 -11.06 -9.39
C ASN A 14 0.94 -10.15 -8.77
N GLY A 15 1.54 -10.58 -7.66
CA GLY A 15 2.45 -9.77 -6.86
C GLY A 15 1.89 -9.37 -5.49
N VAL A 16 0.58 -9.56 -5.25
CA VAL A 16 -0.04 -9.30 -3.94
C VAL A 16 0.58 -10.14 -2.84
N GLY A 17 1.02 -11.37 -3.16
CA GLY A 17 1.67 -12.27 -2.20
C GLY A 17 2.99 -11.74 -1.61
N MET A 18 3.58 -10.70 -2.23
CA MET A 18 4.79 -10.05 -1.72
C MET A 18 4.51 -9.04 -0.60
N ALA A 19 3.23 -8.75 -0.30
CA ALA A 19 2.85 -7.87 0.79
C ALA A 19 2.54 -8.66 2.07
N ASP A 20 2.76 -8.06 3.24
CA ASP A 20 2.37 -8.67 4.52
C ASP A 20 0.85 -8.56 4.79
N VAL A 21 0.24 -7.46 4.34
CA VAL A 21 -1.17 -7.12 4.59
C VAL A 21 -1.82 -6.57 3.32
N THR A 22 -3.07 -6.98 3.09
CA THR A 22 -3.97 -6.45 2.07
C THR A 22 -5.35 -6.14 2.67
N THR A 23 -6.32 -5.70 1.86
CA THR A 23 -7.68 -5.37 2.31
C THR A 23 -8.70 -6.36 1.73
N ARG A 24 -9.87 -6.43 2.36
CA ARG A 24 -11.00 -7.19 1.84
C ARG A 24 -11.43 -6.69 0.46
N LYS A 25 -11.38 -5.38 0.25
CA LYS A 25 -11.68 -4.73 -1.03
C LYS A 25 -10.81 -5.25 -2.17
N LEU A 26 -9.49 -5.38 -1.97
CA LEU A 26 -8.61 -5.97 -2.97
C LEU A 26 -8.92 -7.45 -3.15
N PHE A 27 -9.03 -8.19 -2.04
CA PHE A 27 -9.27 -9.63 -2.06
C PHE A 27 -10.52 -10.02 -2.87
N ASP A 28 -11.59 -9.25 -2.74
CA ASP A 28 -12.85 -9.46 -3.47
C ASP A 28 -12.73 -9.25 -4.99
N LYS A 29 -11.70 -8.54 -5.45
CA LYS A 29 -11.44 -8.25 -6.86
C LYS A 29 -10.49 -9.23 -7.55
N ILE A 30 -9.92 -10.20 -6.81
CA ILE A 30 -8.90 -11.10 -7.35
C ILE A 30 -9.49 -12.01 -8.43
N ASP A 31 -8.94 -11.94 -9.65
CA ASP A 31 -9.07 -12.97 -10.67
C ASP A 31 -7.97 -14.02 -10.47
N PHE A 32 -8.33 -15.11 -9.82
CA PHE A 32 -7.42 -16.23 -9.56
C PHE A 32 -6.94 -16.93 -10.84
N ILE A 33 -7.75 -16.96 -11.91
CA ILE A 33 -7.35 -17.62 -13.16
C ILE A 33 -6.21 -16.82 -13.78
N SER A 34 -6.38 -15.51 -13.90
CA SER A 34 -5.35 -14.62 -14.45
C SER A 34 -4.09 -14.60 -13.58
N MET A 35 -4.25 -14.51 -12.26
CA MET A 35 -3.14 -14.55 -11.30
C MET A 35 -2.35 -15.87 -11.36
N TYR A 36 -3.03 -17.03 -11.35
CA TYR A 36 -2.38 -18.34 -11.40
C TYR A 36 -1.79 -18.66 -12.78
N THR A 37 -2.41 -18.17 -13.86
CA THR A 37 -1.83 -18.29 -15.20
C THR A 37 -0.49 -17.57 -15.26
N ASN A 38 -0.40 -16.36 -14.69
CA ASN A 38 0.87 -15.65 -14.57
C ASN A 38 1.90 -16.46 -13.76
N CYS A 39 1.54 -16.96 -12.58
CA CYS A 39 2.44 -17.79 -11.78
C CYS A 39 2.91 -19.06 -12.48
N PHE A 40 2.01 -19.73 -13.21
CA PHE A 40 2.34 -20.94 -13.95
C PHE A 40 3.33 -20.67 -15.08
N THR A 41 3.08 -19.61 -15.87
CA THR A 41 3.95 -19.23 -16.98
C THR A 41 5.30 -18.68 -16.52
N SER A 42 5.35 -17.96 -15.40
CA SER A 42 6.59 -17.44 -14.82
C SER A 42 7.32 -18.44 -13.93
N THR A 43 6.70 -19.59 -13.62
CA THR A 43 7.20 -20.59 -12.65
C THR A 43 7.41 -20.08 -11.23
N GLU A 44 6.71 -19.00 -10.85
CA GLU A 44 6.85 -18.33 -9.55
C GLU A 44 5.52 -18.32 -8.80
N ILE A 45 5.45 -19.00 -7.66
CA ILE A 45 4.20 -19.15 -6.88
C ILE A 45 4.04 -18.12 -5.75
N GLU A 46 5.13 -17.52 -5.29
CA GLU A 46 5.13 -16.52 -4.21
C GLU A 46 4.18 -15.34 -4.50
N PRO A 47 4.16 -14.77 -5.73
CA PRO A 47 3.31 -13.63 -6.06
C PRO A 47 1.80 -13.87 -5.90
N ALA A 48 1.35 -15.12 -5.92
CA ALA A 48 -0.06 -15.52 -5.81
C ALA A 48 -0.50 -15.92 -4.40
N LYS A 49 0.39 -15.86 -3.40
CA LYS A 49 -0.02 -16.03 -2.00
C LYS A 49 -0.99 -14.94 -1.58
N ILE A 50 -1.83 -15.26 -0.60
CA ILE A 50 -2.78 -14.31 -0.02
C ILE A 50 -2.19 -13.75 1.29
N PRO A 51 -1.92 -12.44 1.37
CA PRO A 51 -1.49 -11.79 2.62
C PRO A 51 -2.56 -11.79 3.71
N MET A 52 -2.24 -11.26 4.88
CA MET A 52 -3.26 -11.00 5.90
C MET A 52 -4.32 -10.03 5.35
N VAL A 53 -5.58 -10.46 5.30
CA VAL A 53 -6.69 -9.66 4.75
C VAL A 53 -7.35 -8.83 5.85
N ALA A 54 -7.06 -7.54 5.87
CA ALA A 54 -7.68 -6.57 6.76
C ALA A 54 -9.11 -6.21 6.28
N ARG A 55 -9.97 -5.81 7.21
CA ARG A 55 -11.36 -5.44 6.90
C ARG A 55 -11.47 -4.21 5.97
N ASN A 56 -10.62 -3.21 6.16
CA ASN A 56 -10.58 -1.96 5.39
C ASN A 56 -9.17 -1.35 5.43
N THR A 57 -8.96 -0.24 4.72
CA THR A 57 -7.66 0.43 4.66
C THR A 57 -7.15 0.91 6.02
N GLU A 58 -8.03 1.47 6.86
CA GLU A 58 -7.66 1.92 8.21
C GLU A 58 -7.11 0.77 9.07
N ASP A 59 -7.79 -0.37 9.07
CA ASP A 59 -7.35 -1.56 9.79
C ASP A 59 -6.02 -2.10 9.21
N ALA A 60 -5.84 -2.07 7.88
CA ALA A 60 -4.59 -2.47 7.24
C ALA A 60 -3.40 -1.62 7.72
N VAL A 61 -3.57 -0.30 7.77
CA VAL A 61 -2.54 0.63 8.28
C VAL A 61 -2.25 0.36 9.75
N ARG A 62 -3.28 0.17 10.59
CA ARG A 62 -3.12 -0.15 12.01
C ARG A 62 -2.36 -1.47 12.22
N ILE A 63 -2.66 -2.50 11.43
CA ILE A 63 -1.95 -3.78 11.47
C ILE A 63 -0.48 -3.58 11.08
N ALA A 64 -0.20 -2.92 9.95
CA ALA A 64 1.18 -2.72 9.52
C ALA A 64 2.02 -1.93 10.53
N VAL A 65 1.46 -0.85 11.09
CA VAL A 65 2.11 -0.09 12.17
C VAL A 65 2.38 -0.98 13.39
N LYS A 66 1.42 -1.83 13.77
CA LYS A 66 1.58 -2.75 14.90
C LYS A 66 2.65 -3.82 14.65
N LEU A 67 2.80 -4.29 13.40
CA LEU A 67 3.80 -5.28 13.02
C LEU A 67 5.23 -4.71 13.01
N CYS A 68 5.39 -3.37 12.92
CA CYS A 68 6.68 -2.69 13.10
C CYS A 68 7.11 -2.64 14.59
N ASN A 69 7.49 -3.81 15.13
CA ASN A 69 7.92 -3.94 16.52
C ASN A 69 9.13 -3.05 16.86
N GLY A 70 9.11 -2.46 18.05
CA GLY A 70 10.22 -1.64 18.56
C GLY A 70 10.24 -0.18 18.09
N ILE A 71 9.29 0.24 17.24
CA ILE A 71 9.17 1.63 16.82
C ILE A 71 8.28 2.40 17.80
N LYS A 72 8.77 3.54 18.29
CA LYS A 72 8.00 4.42 19.18
C LYS A 72 6.80 5.00 18.44
N SER A 73 5.72 5.29 19.19
CA SER A 73 4.58 6.02 18.64
C SER A 73 5.03 7.32 17.97
N LYS A 74 4.42 7.66 16.84
CA LYS A 74 4.77 8.81 15.98
C LYS A 74 6.20 8.81 15.40
N GLN A 75 6.92 7.68 15.41
CA GLN A 75 8.24 7.55 14.78
C GLN A 75 8.26 6.57 13.59
N HIS A 76 7.08 6.11 13.16
CA HIS A 76 6.95 5.21 12.02
C HIS A 76 7.24 5.99 10.74
N LYS A 77 8.17 5.46 9.93
CA LYS A 77 8.48 5.95 8.61
C LYS A 77 7.58 5.24 7.60
N ILE A 78 6.60 5.95 7.07
CA ILE A 78 5.59 5.43 6.17
C ILE A 78 5.70 6.17 4.85
N VAL A 79 5.75 5.41 3.76
CA VAL A 79 5.58 5.93 2.40
C VAL A 79 4.27 5.36 1.87
N TRP A 80 3.39 6.23 1.38
CA TRP A 80 2.16 5.84 0.70
C TRP A 80 2.29 6.20 -0.78
N ILE A 81 2.10 5.21 -1.64
CA ILE A 81 2.15 5.33 -3.09
C ILE A 81 0.75 5.07 -3.64
N LYS A 82 0.31 5.88 -4.61
CA LYS A 82 -1.04 5.77 -5.19
C LYS A 82 -1.19 4.48 -6.00
N ASN A 83 -0.27 4.26 -6.92
CA ASN A 83 -0.14 3.06 -7.73
C ASN A 83 1.26 3.01 -8.37
N THR A 84 1.59 1.89 -8.99
CA THR A 84 2.90 1.64 -9.61
C THR A 84 3.17 2.46 -10.88
N MET A 85 2.13 3.06 -11.48
CA MET A 85 2.25 3.86 -12.70
C MET A 85 2.45 5.37 -12.42
N GLU A 86 2.08 5.83 -11.23
CA GLU A 86 2.13 7.24 -10.82
C GLU A 86 3.11 7.44 -9.64
N LEU A 87 4.40 7.20 -9.87
CA LEU A 87 5.45 7.33 -8.85
C LEU A 87 5.97 8.78 -8.65
N GLY A 88 5.51 9.73 -9.47
CA GLY A 88 5.96 11.13 -9.39
C GLY A 88 5.49 11.87 -8.14
N LYS A 89 4.45 11.38 -7.46
CA LYS A 89 3.94 11.95 -6.22
C LYS A 89 3.69 10.83 -5.21
N ILE A 90 4.26 10.98 -4.03
CA ILE A 90 4.11 10.04 -2.91
C ILE A 90 3.80 10.82 -1.64
N LEU A 91 3.13 10.18 -0.69
CA LEU A 91 2.97 10.73 0.65
C LEU A 91 4.02 10.10 1.55
N VAL A 92 4.58 10.91 2.44
CA VAL A 92 5.52 10.47 3.46
C VAL A 92 5.02 10.90 4.84
N SER A 93 5.23 10.05 5.84
CA SER A 93 4.99 10.42 7.24
C SER A 93 5.98 11.48 7.72
N GLU A 94 5.58 12.30 8.70
CA GLU A 94 6.44 13.35 9.27
C GLU A 94 7.86 12.88 9.67
N PRO A 95 8.07 11.67 10.26
CA PRO A 95 9.42 11.19 10.60
C PRO A 95 10.37 11.01 9.41
N LEU A 96 9.88 11.02 8.17
CA LEU A 96 10.70 10.94 6.96
C LEU A 96 11.12 12.32 6.42
N LEU A 97 10.51 13.42 6.88
CA LEU A 97 10.82 14.77 6.35
C LEU A 97 12.32 15.11 6.39
N PRO A 98 13.08 14.83 7.47
CA PRO A 98 14.51 15.13 7.49
C PRO A 98 15.33 14.36 6.44
N GLU A 99 14.85 13.21 5.96
CA GLU A 99 15.49 12.45 4.88
C GLU A 99 15.10 13.01 3.51
N VAL A 100 13.84 13.43 3.35
CA VAL A 100 13.34 14.06 2.13
C VAL A 100 14.06 15.38 1.87
N GLU A 101 14.19 16.24 2.89
CA GLU A 101 14.89 17.54 2.79
C GLU A 101 16.37 17.41 2.40
N LYS A 102 17.01 16.30 2.76
CA LYS A 102 18.42 16.03 2.42
C LYS A 102 18.61 15.42 1.04
N ASN A 103 17.53 14.99 0.38
CA ASN A 103 17.62 14.30 -0.89
C ASN A 103 17.36 15.28 -2.05
N PRO A 104 18.37 15.62 -2.86
CA PRO A 104 18.20 16.58 -3.96
C PRO A 104 17.29 16.09 -5.09
N LYS A 105 16.88 14.81 -5.06
CA LYS A 105 15.94 14.23 -6.04
C LYS A 105 14.48 14.33 -5.58
N LEU A 106 14.20 14.84 -4.39
CA LEU A 106 12.86 14.94 -3.83
C LEU A 106 12.49 16.41 -3.59
N GLU A 107 11.22 16.73 -3.81
CA GLU A 107 10.65 18.05 -3.57
C GLU A 107 9.41 17.91 -2.69
N ILE A 108 9.29 18.76 -1.66
CA ILE A 108 8.11 18.79 -0.79
C ILE A 108 7.03 19.64 -1.49
N LEU A 109 5.97 18.99 -1.95
CA LEU A 109 4.89 19.66 -2.69
C LEU A 109 3.83 20.30 -1.78
N THR A 110 3.60 19.73 -0.59
CA THR A 110 2.56 20.17 0.36
C THR A 110 3.03 20.00 1.80
N GLY A 111 2.41 20.74 2.73
CA GLY A 111 2.66 20.62 4.17
C GLY A 111 2.07 19.34 4.77
N THR A 112 2.36 19.09 6.05
CA THR A 112 1.84 17.92 6.74
C THR A 112 0.34 18.06 7.02
N LYS A 113 -0.38 16.95 6.91
CA LYS A 113 -1.82 16.88 7.17
C LYS A 113 -2.15 15.53 7.79
N GLU A 114 -3.05 15.51 8.75
CA GLU A 114 -3.61 14.26 9.26
C GLU A 114 -4.51 13.60 8.21
N ILE A 115 -4.37 12.29 8.04
CA ILE A 115 -5.23 11.50 7.16
C ILE A 115 -6.52 11.18 7.91
N GLU A 116 -7.64 11.65 7.38
CA GLU A 116 -8.96 11.29 7.87
C GLU A 116 -9.43 9.97 7.25
N PHE A 117 -9.96 9.09 8.08
CA PHE A 117 -10.63 7.87 7.63
C PHE A 117 -12.14 8.00 7.83
N LYS A 118 -12.93 7.76 6.78
CA LYS A 118 -14.40 7.68 6.86
C LYS A 118 -14.82 6.28 6.48
N LYS A 119 -15.56 5.61 7.38
CA LYS A 119 -15.97 4.20 7.23
C LYS A 119 -14.79 3.26 6.92
N GLY A 120 -13.61 3.56 7.46
CA GLY A 120 -12.40 2.75 7.28
C GLY A 120 -11.57 3.02 6.03
N GLU A 121 -11.96 4.01 5.21
CA GLU A 121 -11.23 4.39 4.00
C GLU A 121 -10.65 5.81 4.09
N PRO A 122 -9.43 6.05 3.58
CA PRO A 122 -8.80 7.36 3.61
C PRO A 122 -9.55 8.33 2.68
N VAL A 123 -9.71 9.58 3.13
CA VAL A 123 -10.45 10.61 2.38
C VAL A 123 -9.50 11.69 1.90
N ASP A 124 -9.62 12.04 0.61
CA ASP A 124 -8.94 13.20 0.01
C ASP A 124 -7.40 13.24 0.18
N ILE A 125 -6.75 12.07 0.13
CA ILE A 125 -5.29 11.95 0.38
C ILE A 125 -4.41 12.31 -0.83
N TRP A 126 -4.97 12.33 -2.05
CA TRP A 126 -4.22 12.58 -3.30
C TRP A 126 -4.53 13.94 -3.95
N ARG A 127 -5.14 14.87 -3.19
CA ARG A 127 -5.47 16.21 -3.69
C ARG A 127 -4.26 17.12 -3.79
#